data_AF-A0A8H7Q951-F1
#
_entry.id   AF-A0A8H7Q951-F1
#
_cell.length_a   1.000
_cell.length_b   1.000
_cell.length_c   1.000
_cell.angle_alpha   90.00
_cell.angle_beta   90.00
_cell.angle_gamma   90.00
#
_symmetry.space_group_name_H-M   'P 1'
#
loop_
_entity.id
_entity.type
_entity.pdbx_description
1 polymer ?
#
loop_
_entity_poly.entity_id
_entity_poly.type
_entity_poly.pdbx_seq_one_letter_code
_entity_poly.pdbx_strand_id
1 'polypeptide(L)'
;MLLLNWVFGPVWTCLYTAMGYGSHLIANHAAYSLSPETKELAQLGLNLYYSQLALNFAWTPLFFGVHKVKLAAIDCGFLTANVAAMIYTWWKVDRKAAQLMLPYLGWSSFATYLTISIYQRNFSKKARRGD
;
A
#
# COMPACT_ATOMS: atom_id res chain seq x y z
N MET A 1 -20.93 -7.63 13.70
CA MET A 1 -20.10 -6.41 13.81
C MET A 1 -18.76 -6.63 14.53
N LEU A 2 -18.60 -7.66 15.37
CA LEU A 2 -17.33 -7.97 16.06
C LEU A 2 -16.29 -8.75 15.22
N LEU A 3 -16.73 -9.45 14.16
CA LEU A 3 -15.84 -10.26 13.31
C LEU A 3 -14.91 -9.43 12.40
N LEU A 4 -15.26 -8.18 12.09
CA LEU A 4 -14.53 -7.37 11.11
C LEU A 4 -13.20 -6.80 11.67
N ASN A 5 -13.13 -6.54 12.98
CA ASN A 5 -11.90 -6.04 13.63
C ASN A 5 -10.84 -7.14 13.82
N TRP A 6 -11.28 -8.39 14.00
CA TRP A 6 -10.36 -9.50 14.26
C TRP A 6 -9.60 -9.95 13.03
N VAL A 7 -10.14 -9.73 11.82
CA VAL A 7 -9.45 -10.02 10.56
C VAL A 7 -8.39 -8.97 10.25
N PHE A 8 -8.61 -7.73 10.69
CA PHE A 8 -7.70 -6.62 10.41
C PHE A 8 -6.29 -6.88 10.97
N GLY A 9 -6.19 -7.29 12.24
CA GLY A 9 -4.89 -7.55 12.90
C GLY A 9 -4.04 -8.61 12.19
N PRO A 10 -4.52 -9.86 12.04
CA PRO A 10 -3.80 -10.95 11.38
C PRO A 10 -3.45 -10.64 9.92
N VAL A 11 -4.34 -9.96 9.19
CA VAL A 11 -4.05 -9.55 7.81
C VAL A 11 -2.86 -8.59 7.79
N TRP A 12 -2.83 -7.56 8.64
CA TRP A 12 -1.68 -6.66 8.74
C TRP A 12 -0.40 -7.40 9.16
N THR A 13 -0.47 -8.31 10.13
CA THR A 13 0.69 -9.11 10.54
C THR A 13 1.23 -9.95 9.39
N CYS A 14 0.37 -10.65 8.65
CA CYS A 14 0.76 -11.42 7.47
C CYS A 14 1.36 -10.53 6.39
N LEU A 15 0.74 -9.37 6.13
CA LEU A 15 1.22 -8.41 5.14
C LEU A 15 2.58 -7.82 5.51
N TYR A 16 2.78 -7.41 6.76
CA TYR A 16 4.07 -6.89 7.22
C TYR A 16 5.15 -7.97 7.19
N THR A 17 4.80 -9.22 7.52
CA THR A 17 5.72 -10.36 7.42
C THR A 17 6.11 -10.61 5.96
N ALA A 18 5.13 -10.63 5.05
CA ALA A 18 5.35 -10.77 3.61
C ALA A 18 6.21 -9.63 3.06
N MET A 19 5.96 -8.40 3.51
CA MET A 19 6.73 -7.21 3.14
C MET A 19 8.18 -7.28 3.60
N GLY A 20 8.40 -7.65 4.86
CA GLY A 20 9.74 -7.84 5.42
C GLY A 20 10.51 -8.90 4.65
N TYR A 21 9.88 -10.05 4.39
CA TYR A 21 10.50 -11.14 3.63
C TYR A 21 10.81 -10.75 2.18
N GLY A 22 9.87 -10.09 1.49
CA GLY A 22 10.07 -9.59 0.13
C GLY A 22 11.18 -8.55 0.05
N SER A 23 11.25 -7.63 1.03
CA SER A 23 12.33 -6.64 1.12
C SER A 23 13.70 -7.29 1.33
N HIS A 24 13.78 -8.35 2.14
CA HIS A 24 15.01 -9.10 2.35
C HIS A 24 15.48 -9.79 1.06
N LEU A 25 14.55 -10.36 0.28
CA LEU A 25 14.86 -10.97 -1.01
C LEU A 25 15.43 -9.94 -2.00
N ILE A 26 14.75 -8.79 -2.14
CA ILE A 26 15.21 -7.69 -3.01
C ILE A 26 16.54 -7.11 -2.51
N ALA A 27 16.75 -6.97 -1.21
CA ALA A 27 18.01 -6.50 -0.64
C ALA A 27 19.17 -7.47 -0.94
N ASN A 28 18.93 -8.78 -0.91
CA ASN A 28 19.92 -9.77 -1.35
C ASN A 28 20.24 -9.60 -2.84
N HIS A 29 19.23 -9.39 -3.70
CA HIS A 29 19.48 -9.07 -5.11
C HIS A 29 20.24 -7.76 -5.29
N ALA A 30 19.96 -6.72 -4.48
CA ALA A 30 20.73 -5.47 -4.48
C ALA A 30 22.19 -5.68 -4.05
N ALA A 31 22.46 -6.58 -3.10
CA ALA A 31 23.81 -6.82 -2.61
C ALA A 31 24.65 -7.70 -3.54
N TYR A 32 24.06 -8.79 -4.05
CA TYR A 32 24.78 -9.85 -4.75
C TYR A 32 24.68 -9.81 -6.29
N SER A 33 23.83 -8.96 -6.86
CA SER A 33 23.76 -8.84 -8.33
C SER A 33 24.99 -8.14 -8.91
N LEU A 34 25.59 -8.77 -9.93
CA LEU A 34 26.71 -8.24 -10.71
C LEU A 34 26.27 -7.19 -11.74
N SER A 35 24.99 -7.22 -12.17
CA SER A 35 24.42 -6.26 -13.11
C SER A 35 24.07 -4.93 -12.42
N PRO A 36 24.61 -3.78 -12.87
CA PRO A 36 24.29 -2.46 -12.31
C PRO A 36 22.79 -2.12 -12.39
N GLU A 37 22.14 -2.49 -13.49
CA GLU A 37 20.71 -2.24 -13.74
C GLU A 37 19.81 -2.94 -12.72
N THR A 38 20.10 -4.19 -12.38
CA THR A 38 19.36 -4.95 -11.36
C THR A 38 19.55 -4.36 -9.97
N LYS A 39 20.75 -3.83 -9.69
CA LYS A 39 21.07 -3.16 -8.43
C LYS A 39 20.27 -1.88 -8.25
N GLU A 40 20.20 -1.05 -9.29
CA GLU A 40 19.45 0.21 -9.27
C GLU A 40 17.94 -0.03 -9.13
N LEU A 41 17.39 -1.01 -9.86
CA LEU A 41 15.99 -1.42 -9.72
C LEU A 41 15.68 -1.96 -8.32
N ALA A 42 16.58 -2.73 -7.72
CA ALA A 42 16.40 -3.24 -6.36
C ALA A 42 16.41 -2.10 -5.32
N GLN A 43 17.29 -1.11 -5.47
CA GLN A 43 17.29 0.10 -4.63
C GLN A 43 16.02 0.92 -4.80
N LEU A 44 15.56 1.13 -6.03
CA LEU A 44 14.26 1.76 -6.31
C LEU A 44 13.11 1.01 -5.63
N GLY A 45 13.12 -0.31 -5.70
CA GLY A 45 12.14 -1.17 -5.03
C GLY A 45 12.12 -0.99 -3.50
N LEU A 46 13.29 -0.83 -2.88
CA LEU A 46 13.41 -0.54 -1.44
C LEU A 46 12.93 0.87 -1.10
N ASN A 47 13.26 1.88 -1.91
CA ASN A 47 12.79 3.26 -1.70
C ASN A 47 11.27 3.36 -1.79
N LEU A 48 10.65 2.66 -2.74
CA LEU A 48 9.19 2.56 -2.85
C LEU A 48 8.59 1.84 -1.63
N TYR A 49 9.26 0.80 -1.13
CA TYR A 49 8.84 0.12 0.10
C TYR A 49 8.80 1.07 1.31
N TYR A 50 9.86 1.84 1.54
CA TYR A 50 9.89 2.84 2.63
C TYR A 50 8.84 3.94 2.42
N SER A 51 8.65 4.40 1.19
CA SER A 51 7.65 5.42 0.86
C SER A 51 6.23 4.93 1.12
N GLN A 52 5.94 3.67 0.77
CA GLN A 52 4.67 3.00 1.08
C GLN A 52 4.47 2.88 2.59
N LEU A 53 5.49 2.51 3.36
CA LEU A 53 5.42 2.41 4.81
C LEU A 53 5.12 3.78 5.46
N ALA A 54 5.75 4.85 4.95
CA ALA A 54 5.52 6.22 5.40
C ALA A 54 4.09 6.69 5.10
N LEU A 55 3.57 6.42 3.89
CA LEU A 55 2.17 6.70 3.52
C LEU A 55 1.20 5.90 4.40
N ASN A 56 1.50 4.62 4.66
CA ASN A 56 0.70 3.78 5.54
C ASN A 56 0.63 4.34 6.95
N PHE A 57 1.75 4.87 7.46
CA PHE A 57 1.81 5.52 8.77
C PHE A 57 1.07 6.87 8.76
N ALA A 58 1.13 7.64 7.67
CA ALA A 58 0.43 8.92 7.50
C ALA A 58 -1.09 8.76 7.38
N TRP A 59 -1.57 7.62 6.88
CA TRP A 59 -3.00 7.32 6.74
C TRP A 59 -3.75 7.38 8.08
N THR A 60 -3.17 6.82 9.15
CA THR A 60 -3.80 6.75 10.48
C THR A 60 -4.14 8.13 11.07
N PRO A 61 -3.20 9.09 11.17
CA PRO A 61 -3.52 10.45 11.63
C PRO A 61 -4.37 11.25 10.63
N LEU A 62 -4.29 10.97 9.33
CA LEU A 62 -5.19 11.60 8.33
C LEU A 62 -6.64 11.16 8.51
N PHE A 63 -6.87 9.87 8.78
CA PHE A 63 -8.21 9.32 8.95
C PHE A 63 -8.81 9.67 10.32
N PHE A 64 -8.05 9.46 11.41
CA PHE A 64 -8.53 9.66 12.78
C PHE A 64 -8.32 11.07 13.33
N GLY A 65 -7.27 11.78 12.91
CA GLY A 65 -6.94 13.10 13.45
C GLY A 65 -7.76 14.22 12.82
N VAL A 66 -7.85 14.25 11.48
CA VAL A 66 -8.42 15.40 10.76
C VAL A 66 -9.86 15.16 10.29
N HIS A 67 -10.40 13.93 10.40
CA HIS A 67 -11.73 13.53 9.93
C HIS A 67 -12.02 13.92 8.46
N LYS A 68 -10.98 14.26 7.67
CA LYS A 68 -11.09 14.68 6.27
C LYS A 68 -11.04 13.46 5.37
N VAL A 69 -12.19 12.80 5.24
CA VAL A 69 -12.42 11.65 4.34
C VAL A 69 -11.89 11.89 2.92
N LYS A 70 -11.89 13.14 2.43
CA LYS A 70 -11.32 13.50 1.12
C LYS A 70 -9.81 13.23 1.03
N LEU A 71 -9.05 13.67 2.03
CA LEU A 71 -7.60 13.50 2.05
C LEU A 71 -7.23 12.04 2.26
N ALA A 72 -7.97 11.32 3.10
CA ALA A 72 -7.80 9.88 3.28
C ALA A 72 -8.05 9.09 1.98
N ALA A 73 -9.00 9.51 1.14
CA ALA A 73 -9.24 8.87 -0.16
C ALA A 73 -8.07 9.07 -1.13
N ILE A 74 -7.52 10.28 -1.18
CA ILE A 74 -6.35 10.61 -2.00
C ILE A 74 -5.13 9.82 -1.51
N ASP A 75 -4.90 9.79 -0.20
CA ASP A 75 -3.81 9.07 0.43
C ASP A 75 -3.89 7.56 0.17
N CYS A 76 -5.06 6.93 0.34
CA CYS A 76 -5.27 5.53 -0.04
C CYS A 76 -5.02 5.28 -1.54
N GLY A 77 -5.38 6.23 -2.41
CA GLY A 77 -5.09 6.11 -3.85
C GLY A 77 -3.58 6.15 -4.13
N PHE A 78 -2.87 7.08 -3.51
CA PHE A 78 -1.42 7.19 -3.60
C PHE A 78 -0.72 5.96 -3.01
N LEU A 79 -1.18 5.45 -1.87
CA LEU A 79 -0.68 4.22 -1.28
C LEU A 79 -0.82 3.05 -2.26
N THR A 80 -2.00 2.84 -2.83
CA THR A 80 -2.24 1.75 -3.79
C THR A 80 -1.39 1.90 -5.06
N ALA A 81 -1.25 3.12 -5.59
CA ALA A 81 -0.38 3.38 -6.72
C ALA A 81 1.10 3.09 -6.39
N ASN A 82 1.56 3.46 -5.19
CA ASN A 82 2.91 3.21 -4.73
C ASN A 82 3.18 1.70 -4.57
N VAL A 83 2.21 0.96 -4.01
CA VAL A 83 2.26 -0.51 -3.93
C VAL A 83 2.32 -1.15 -5.32
N ALA A 84 1.52 -0.69 -6.27
CA ALA A 84 1.54 -1.19 -7.63
C ALA A 84 2.90 -0.92 -8.32
N ALA A 85 3.46 0.28 -8.15
CA ALA A 85 4.78 0.63 -8.65
C ALA A 85 5.88 -0.23 -8.02
N MET A 86 5.81 -0.47 -6.71
CA MET A 86 6.73 -1.36 -5.99
C MET A 86 6.67 -2.78 -6.56
N ILE A 87 5.46 -3.33 -6.76
CA ILE A 87 5.27 -4.67 -7.34
C ILE A 87 5.83 -4.75 -8.75
N TYR A 88 5.60 -3.74 -9.59
CA TYR A 88 6.12 -3.69 -10.95
C TYR A 88 7.66 -3.71 -10.97
N THR A 89 8.30 -2.94 -10.08
CA THR A 89 9.76 -2.93 -9.93
C THR A 89 10.26 -4.27 -9.41
N TRP A 90 9.62 -4.83 -8.39
CA TRP A 90 9.99 -6.14 -7.84
C TRP A 90 9.81 -7.25 -8.85
N TRP A 91 8.79 -7.19 -9.72
CA TRP A 91 8.55 -8.18 -10.77
C TRP A 91 9.71 -8.27 -11.78
N LYS A 92 10.39 -7.14 -12.03
CA LYS A 92 11.59 -7.09 -12.89
C LYS A 92 12.84 -7.66 -12.23
N VAL A 93 12.91 -7.62 -10.89
CA VAL A 93 14.06 -8.11 -10.12
C VAL A 93 13.85 -9.57 -9.71
N ASP A 94 12.76 -9.87 -9.00
CA ASP A 94 12.39 -11.20 -8.55
C ASP A 94 10.85 -11.39 -8.57
N ARG A 95 10.40 -12.33 -9.40
CA ARG A 95 8.97 -12.63 -9.56
C ARG A 95 8.32 -13.21 -8.29
N LYS A 96 9.07 -13.93 -7.45
CA LYS A 96 8.52 -14.53 -6.22
C LYS A 96 8.22 -13.46 -5.18
N ALA A 97 9.12 -12.49 -5.00
CA ALA A 97 8.90 -11.32 -4.14
C ALA A 97 7.67 -10.52 -4.59
N ALA A 98 7.51 -10.32 -5.90
CA ALA A 98 6.36 -9.61 -6.45
C ALA A 98 5.04 -10.38 -6.24
N GLN A 99 5.04 -11.71 -6.41
CA GLN A 99 3.87 -12.55 -6.14
C GLN A 99 3.45 -12.51 -4.66
N LEU A 100 4.41 -12.43 -3.73
CA LEU A 100 4.15 -12.27 -2.30
C LEU A 100 3.39 -10.97 -1.97
N MET A 101 3.57 -9.94 -2.80
CA MET A 101 2.95 -8.63 -2.65
C MET A 101 1.58 -8.51 -3.35
N LEU A 102 1.20 -9.46 -4.21
CA LEU A 102 -0.14 -9.47 -4.84
C LEU A 102 -1.31 -9.42 -3.84
N PRO A 103 -1.32 -10.22 -2.75
CA PRO A 103 -2.37 -10.10 -1.74
C PRO A 103 -2.39 -8.71 -1.08
N TYR A 104 -1.23 -8.06 -0.97
CA TYR A 104 -1.16 -6.69 -0.44
C TYR A 104 -1.83 -5.68 -1.38
N LEU A 105 -1.59 -5.79 -2.69
CA LEU A 105 -2.25 -4.94 -3.68
C LEU A 105 -3.77 -5.12 -3.68
N GLY A 106 -4.23 -6.37 -3.53
CA GLY A 106 -5.66 -6.67 -3.40
C GLY A 106 -6.28 -5.99 -2.17
N TRP A 107 -5.59 -6.06 -1.03
CA TRP A 107 -6.02 -5.39 0.20
C TRP A 107 -6.03 -3.86 0.07
N SER A 108 -4.96 -3.26 -0.45
CA SER A 108 -4.87 -1.81 -0.66
C SER A 108 -5.93 -1.31 -1.64
N SER A 109 -6.18 -2.05 -2.73
CA SER A 109 -7.24 -1.73 -3.70
C SER A 109 -8.63 -1.79 -3.07
N PHE A 110 -8.89 -2.78 -2.21
CA PHE A 110 -10.13 -2.86 -1.45
C PHE A 110 -10.30 -1.67 -0.50
N ALA A 111 -9.25 -1.27 0.21
CA ALA A 111 -9.26 -0.09 1.08
C ALA A 111 -9.50 1.21 0.28
N THR A 112 -8.88 1.36 -0.89
CA THR A 112 -9.12 2.49 -1.80
C THR A 112 -10.57 2.50 -2.27
N TYR A 113 -11.11 1.36 -2.73
CA TYR A 113 -12.49 1.26 -3.18
C TYR A 113 -13.49 1.63 -2.10
N LEU A 114 -13.28 1.14 -0.86
CA LEU A 114 -14.13 1.47 0.28
C LEU A 114 -14.08 2.98 0.58
N THR A 115 -12.89 3.57 0.59
CA THR A 115 -12.70 4.99 0.90
C THR A 115 -13.31 5.89 -0.18
N ILE A 116 -13.18 5.52 -1.47
CA ILE A 116 -13.84 6.20 -2.59
C ILE A 116 -15.37 6.07 -2.49
N SER A 117 -15.88 4.88 -2.16
CA SER A 117 -17.33 4.65 -1.99
C SER A 117 -17.92 5.50 -0.87
N ILE A 118 -17.19 5.65 0.24
CA ILE A 118 -17.57 6.54 1.35
C ILE A 118 -17.54 8.01 0.89
N TYR A 119 -16.51 8.41 0.13
CA TYR A 119 -16.43 9.76 -0.43
C TYR A 119 -17.62 10.07 -1.34
N GLN A 120 -17.99 9.18 -2.27
CA GLN A 120 -19.14 9.36 -3.16
C GLN A 120 -20.44 9.53 -2.39
N ARG A 121 -20.65 8.73 -1.32
CA ARG A 121 -21.83 8.86 -0.45
C ARG A 121 -21.86 10.18 0.32
N ASN A 122 -20.71 10.65 0.83
CA ASN A 122 -20.61 11.95 1.48
C ASN A 122 -20.81 13.11 0.50
N PHE A 123 -20.32 12.99 -0.73
CA PHE A 123 -20.54 13.99 -1.78
C PHE A 123 -22.01 14.08 -2.18
N SER A 124 -22.69 12.95 -2.33
CA SER A 124 -24.13 12.91 -2.62
C SER A 124 -24.98 13.50 -1.49
N LYS A 125 -24.60 13.27 -0.21
CA LYS A 125 -25.22 13.94 0.93
C LYS A 125 -25.00 15.46 0.93
N LYS A 126 -23.81 15.93 0.55
CA LYS A 126 -23.50 17.36 0.46
C LYS A 126 -24.22 18.04 -0.70
N ALA A 127 -24.30 17.40 -1.86
CA ALA A 127 -25.03 17.89 -3.04
C ALA A 127 -26.55 17.99 -2.81
N ARG A 128 -27.14 17.10 -1.98
CA ARG A 128 -28.55 17.23 -1.56
C ARG A 128 -28.81 18.30 -0.50
N ARG A 129 -27.76 18.84 0.13
CA ARG A 129 -27.88 19.84 1.20
C ARG A 129 -27.78 21.30 0.74
N GLY A 130 -27.38 21.56 -0.51
CA GLY A 130 -27.50 22.88 -1.13
C GLY A 130 -26.87 24.02 -0.33
N ASP A 131 -25.56 23.96 -0.09
CA ASP A 131 -24.74 25.11 0.32
C ASP A 131 -23.91 25.62 -0.87
#